data_AF-A0A3B9KSM3-F1
#
_entry.id   AF-A0A3B9KSM3-F1
#
_cell.length_a   1.000
_cell.length_b   1.000
_cell.length_c   1.000
_cell.angle_alpha   90.00
_cell.angle_beta   90.00
_cell.angle_gamma   90.00
#
_symmetry.space_group_name_H-M   'P 1'
#
loop_
_entity.id
_entity.type
_entity.pdbx_description
1 polymer ?
#
loop_
_entity_poly.entity_id
_entity_poly.type
_entity_poly.pdbx_seq_one_letter_code
_entity_poly.pdbx_strand_id
1 'polypeptide(L)'
;MKKNSFISVKSSRRLLLTISGAIILLMILAVFLLIPREPYAERTLAENRERFRKTLIDSTILAVIQHPPGASNQEDWISACWAMGLAQYRSDVAEKALENAFDHYEDLDDELKRSLLEVAYGLYPEQFVPEVRSILRFEEDP
;
A
#
# COMPACT_ATOMS: atom_id res chain seq x y z
N MET A 1 -5.20 -67.33 44.61
CA MET A 1 -4.96 -65.91 44.24
C MET A 1 -5.46 -65.67 42.81
N LYS A 2 -6.66 -65.10 42.64
CA LYS A 2 -7.24 -64.76 41.32
C LYS A 2 -6.99 -63.27 41.08
N LYS A 3 -6.02 -62.93 40.24
CA LYS A 3 -5.62 -61.53 39.98
C LYS A 3 -6.54 -60.91 38.92
N ASN A 4 -7.11 -59.77 39.28
CA ASN A 4 -7.97 -58.83 38.55
C ASN A 4 -7.75 -58.71 37.02
N SER A 5 -8.29 -59.62 36.22
CA SER A 5 -8.31 -59.50 34.74
C SER A 5 -9.28 -58.42 34.25
N PHE A 6 -10.31 -58.08 35.04
CA PHE A 6 -11.35 -57.12 34.66
C PHE A 6 -10.90 -55.66 34.63
N ILE A 7 -9.88 -55.30 35.43
CA ILE A 7 -9.37 -53.92 35.54
C ILE A 7 -8.47 -53.58 34.34
N SER A 8 -7.66 -54.54 33.89
CA SER A 8 -6.75 -54.39 32.74
C SER A 8 -7.50 -54.11 31.43
N VAL A 9 -8.58 -54.85 31.15
CA VAL A 9 -9.37 -54.73 29.92
C VAL A 9 -10.06 -53.35 29.82
N LYS A 10 -10.50 -52.78 30.94
CA LYS A 10 -11.20 -51.49 30.98
C LYS A 10 -10.25 -50.30 30.72
N SER A 11 -9.00 -50.41 31.17
CA SER A 11 -7.93 -49.43 30.91
C SER A 11 -7.51 -49.41 29.44
N SER A 12 -7.34 -50.58 28.83
CA SER A 12 -6.97 -50.71 27.42
C SER A 12 -8.04 -50.16 26.46
N ARG A 13 -9.34 -50.32 26.80
CA ARG A 13 -10.45 -49.76 26.01
C ARG A 13 -10.47 -48.23 26.04
N ARG A 14 -10.17 -47.60 27.19
CA ARG A 14 -10.08 -46.14 27.28
C ARG A 14 -8.90 -45.60 26.49
N LEU A 15 -7.75 -46.29 26.53
CA LEU A 15 -6.57 -45.93 25.75
C LEU A 15 -6.82 -46.02 24.23
N LEU A 16 -7.50 -47.08 23.79
CA LEU A 16 -7.90 -47.25 22.38
C LEU A 16 -8.88 -46.17 21.91
N LEU A 17 -9.84 -45.77 22.76
CA LEU A 17 -10.77 -44.66 22.48
C LEU A 17 -10.06 -43.31 22.37
N THR A 18 -9.06 -43.04 23.22
CA THR A 18 -8.28 -41.80 23.13
C THR A 18 -7.37 -41.74 21.91
N ILE A 19 -6.76 -42.87 21.53
CA ILE A 19 -5.90 -42.96 20.33
C ILE A 19 -6.73 -42.77 19.07
N SER A 20 -7.88 -43.45 18.98
CA SER A 20 -8.80 -43.29 17.84
C SER A 20 -9.35 -41.87 17.73
N GLY A 21 -9.68 -41.23 18.85
CA GLY A 21 -10.06 -39.81 18.86
C GLY A 21 -8.95 -38.87 18.37
N ALA A 22 -7.70 -39.11 18.79
CA ALA A 22 -6.55 -38.31 18.35
C ALA A 22 -6.27 -38.47 16.84
N ILE A 23 -6.45 -39.68 16.30
CA ILE A 23 -6.31 -39.95 14.86
C ILE A 23 -7.39 -39.22 14.06
N ILE A 24 -8.64 -39.23 14.54
CA ILE A 24 -9.74 -38.51 13.88
C ILE A 24 -9.46 -37.00 13.89
N LEU A 25 -8.98 -36.44 14.99
CA LEU A 25 -8.61 -35.02 15.07
C LEU A 25 -7.47 -34.67 14.11
N LEU A 26 -6.45 -35.52 14.01
CA LEU A 26 -5.34 -35.37 13.06
C LEU A 26 -5.81 -35.42 11.60
N MET A 27 -6.73 -36.32 11.28
CA MET A 27 -7.34 -36.41 9.94
C MET A 27 -8.14 -35.16 9.60
N ILE A 28 -8.92 -34.63 10.56
CA ILE A 28 -9.66 -33.36 10.38
C ILE A 28 -8.68 -32.21 10.14
N LEU A 29 -7.62 -32.09 10.94
CA LEU A 29 -6.59 -31.05 10.77
C LEU A 29 -5.90 -31.17 9.41
N ALA A 30 -5.54 -32.38 8.98
CA ALA A 30 -4.92 -32.62 7.69
C ALA A 30 -5.85 -32.21 6.54
N VAL A 31 -7.15 -32.52 6.62
CA VAL A 31 -8.13 -32.07 5.64
C VAL A 31 -8.21 -30.54 5.59
N PHE A 32 -8.25 -29.85 6.74
CA PHE A 32 -8.25 -28.38 6.78
C PHE A 32 -6.98 -27.76 6.17
N LEU A 33 -5.82 -28.40 6.33
CA LEU A 33 -4.55 -27.94 5.73
C LEU A 33 -4.45 -28.22 4.22
N LEU A 34 -5.22 -29.19 3.71
CA LEU A 34 -5.28 -29.58 2.30
C LEU A 34 -6.34 -28.81 1.50
N ILE A 35 -7.20 -28.02 2.15
CA ILE A 35 -8.13 -27.13 1.44
C ILE A 35 -7.30 -26.11 0.66
N PRO A 36 -7.36 -26.11 -0.68
CA PRO A 36 -6.64 -25.13 -1.47
C PRO A 36 -7.15 -23.74 -1.12
N ARG A 37 -6.24 -22.84 -0.71
CA ARG A 37 -6.60 -21.44 -0.53
C ARG A 37 -7.00 -20.87 -1.88
N GLU A 38 -8.04 -20.06 -1.91
CA GLU A 38 -8.40 -19.34 -3.12
C GLU A 38 -7.20 -18.52 -3.61
N PRO A 39 -6.93 -18.49 -4.92
CA PRO A 39 -5.86 -17.68 -5.46
C PRO A 39 -6.14 -16.21 -5.15
N TYR A 40 -5.20 -15.54 -4.51
CA TYR A 40 -5.24 -14.12 -4.26
C TYR A 40 -3.95 -13.49 -4.76
N ALA A 41 -4.03 -12.22 -5.16
CA ALA A 41 -2.84 -11.44 -5.46
C ALA A 41 -2.22 -10.97 -4.15
N GLU A 42 -0.98 -11.34 -3.84
CA GLU A 42 -0.33 -10.98 -2.57
C GLU A 42 -0.34 -9.46 -2.33
N ARG A 43 -0.24 -8.65 -3.39
CA ARG A 43 -0.30 -7.18 -3.32
C ARG A 43 -1.61 -6.64 -2.77
N THR A 44 -2.71 -7.40 -2.82
CA THR A 44 -4.02 -6.96 -2.32
C THR A 44 -4.21 -7.24 -0.84
N LEU A 45 -3.31 -8.00 -0.20
CA LEU A 45 -3.32 -8.19 1.26
C LEU A 45 -3.19 -6.83 1.96
N ALA A 46 -3.98 -6.62 3.02
CA ALA A 46 -4.02 -5.34 3.73
C ALA A 46 -2.63 -4.88 4.21
N GLU A 47 -1.82 -5.79 4.75
CA GLU A 47 -0.45 -5.50 5.16
C GLU A 47 0.44 -5.03 3.99
N ASN A 48 0.32 -5.69 2.84
CA ASN A 48 1.11 -5.34 1.66
C ASN A 48 0.65 -4.01 1.04
N ARG A 49 -0.66 -3.70 1.08
CA ARG A 49 -1.18 -2.39 0.67
C ARG A 49 -0.68 -1.28 1.57
N GLU A 50 -0.67 -1.50 2.88
CA GLU A 50 -0.17 -0.51 3.85
C GLU A 50 1.33 -0.28 3.67
N ARG A 51 2.09 -1.37 3.51
CA ARG A 51 3.53 -1.29 3.21
C ARG A 51 3.79 -0.52 1.92
N PHE A 52 3.05 -0.83 0.86
CA PHE A 52 3.16 -0.13 -0.42
C PHE A 52 2.84 1.36 -0.26
N ARG A 53 1.73 1.71 0.40
CA ARG A 53 1.36 3.11 0.66
C ARG A 53 2.45 3.85 1.44
N LYS A 54 3.00 3.22 2.49
CA LYS A 54 4.09 3.79 3.28
C LYS A 54 5.33 4.06 2.42
N THR A 55 5.76 3.08 1.63
CA THR A 55 6.91 3.25 0.72
C THR A 55 6.65 4.34 -0.31
N LEU A 56 5.44 4.41 -0.87
CA LEU A 56 5.06 5.43 -1.84
C LEU A 56 5.16 6.83 -1.22
N ILE A 57 4.67 7.01 0.01
CA ILE A 57 4.76 8.30 0.72
C ILE A 57 6.20 8.63 1.11
N ASP A 58 6.89 7.73 1.81
CA ASP A 58 8.17 8.05 2.43
C ASP A 58 9.32 8.13 1.40
N SER A 59 9.33 7.23 0.41
CA SER A 59 10.46 7.04 -0.51
C SER A 59 10.25 7.67 -1.88
N THR A 60 9.01 7.91 -2.30
CA THR A 60 8.72 8.53 -3.61
C THR A 60 8.26 9.97 -3.45
N ILE A 61 7.33 10.25 -2.53
CA ILE A 61 6.81 11.61 -2.35
C ILE A 61 7.78 12.43 -1.48
N LEU A 62 7.89 12.08 -0.20
CA LEU A 62 8.58 12.90 0.79
C LEU A 62 10.08 13.02 0.55
N ALA A 63 10.72 12.02 -0.07
CA ALA A 63 12.13 12.07 -0.41
C ALA A 63 12.43 13.09 -1.53
N VAL A 64 11.54 13.19 -2.51
CA VAL A 64 11.74 14.03 -3.71
C VAL A 64 11.43 15.48 -3.40
N ILE A 65 10.26 15.75 -2.80
CA ILE A 65 9.76 17.12 -2.58
C ILE A 65 10.59 17.97 -1.60
N GLN A 66 11.61 17.37 -0.96
CA GLN A 66 12.59 18.07 -0.13
C GLN A 66 13.50 19.00 -0.95
N HIS A 67 13.62 18.76 -2.24
CA HIS A 67 14.44 19.56 -3.15
C HIS A 67 13.55 20.08 -4.27
N PRO A 68 13.63 21.37 -4.64
CA PRO A 68 12.82 21.92 -5.73
C PRO A 68 13.09 21.18 -7.05
N PRO A 69 12.14 21.21 -7.99
CA PRO A 69 12.35 20.63 -9.30
C PRO A 69 13.43 21.41 -10.06
N GLY A 70 14.22 20.69 -10.84
CA GLY A 70 15.26 21.21 -11.70
C GLY A 70 15.71 20.13 -12.69
N ALA A 71 16.59 20.50 -13.63
CA ALA A 71 16.92 19.64 -14.77
C ALA A 71 17.43 18.22 -14.42
N SER A 72 17.94 18.00 -13.20
CA SER A 72 18.46 16.69 -12.76
C SER A 72 17.46 15.81 -12.03
N ASN A 73 16.26 16.29 -11.69
CA ASN A 73 15.28 15.54 -10.88
C ASN A 73 13.83 15.66 -11.40
N GLN A 74 13.63 16.01 -12.68
CA GLN A 74 12.28 16.18 -13.25
C GLN A 74 11.47 14.87 -13.23
N GLU A 75 12.07 13.75 -13.65
CA GLU A 75 11.40 12.42 -13.65
C GLU A 75 10.98 11.98 -12.23
N ASP A 76 11.82 12.27 -11.24
CA ASP A 76 11.52 11.99 -9.84
C ASP A 76 10.32 12.83 -9.36
N TRP A 77 10.27 14.10 -9.75
CA TRP A 77 9.17 15.01 -9.44
C TRP A 77 7.85 14.62 -10.12
N ILE A 78 7.88 14.20 -11.39
CA ILE A 78 6.73 13.64 -12.10
C ILE A 78 6.20 12.42 -11.33
N SER A 79 7.11 11.50 -10.97
CA SER A 79 6.79 10.31 -10.20
C SER A 79 6.19 10.64 -8.83
N ALA A 80 6.74 11.66 -8.15
CA ALA A 80 6.22 12.13 -6.87
C ALA A 80 4.81 12.72 -7.01
N CYS A 81 4.56 13.53 -8.05
CA CYS A 81 3.24 14.11 -8.32
C CYS A 81 2.19 13.00 -8.52
N TRP A 82 2.43 12.06 -9.42
CA TRP A 82 1.49 10.95 -9.62
C TRP A 82 1.36 10.04 -8.41
N ALA A 83 2.43 9.82 -7.66
CA ALA A 83 2.38 9.10 -6.40
C ALA A 83 1.48 9.81 -5.38
N MET A 84 1.52 11.16 -5.30
CA MET A 84 0.61 11.94 -4.47
C MET A 84 -0.84 11.71 -4.88
N GLY A 85 -1.15 11.82 -6.18
CA GLY A 85 -2.49 11.57 -6.72
C GLY A 85 -2.98 10.16 -6.42
N LEU A 86 -2.14 9.15 -6.65
CA LEU A 86 -2.48 7.74 -6.40
C LEU A 86 -2.71 7.46 -4.91
N ALA A 87 -1.86 8.01 -4.04
CA ALA A 87 -1.97 7.82 -2.59
C ALA A 87 -3.05 8.70 -1.94
N GLN A 88 -3.60 9.66 -2.70
CA GLN A 88 -4.43 10.77 -2.19
C GLN A 88 -3.71 11.48 -1.03
N TYR A 89 -2.40 11.70 -1.18
CA TYR A 89 -1.55 12.20 -0.11
C TYR A 89 -1.49 13.73 -0.13
N ARG A 90 -1.85 14.33 0.99
CA ARG A 90 -1.78 15.78 1.23
C ARG A 90 -1.08 16.06 2.55
N SER A 91 -0.29 17.12 2.59
CA SER A 91 0.31 17.65 3.81
C SER A 91 0.81 19.08 3.56
N ASP A 92 0.94 19.87 4.61
CA ASP A 92 1.49 21.23 4.52
C ASP A 92 2.91 21.26 3.92
N VAL A 93 3.68 20.18 4.12
CA VAL A 93 5.01 20.03 3.52
C VAL A 93 4.90 19.86 2.01
N ALA A 94 3.97 19.03 1.56
CA ALA A 94 3.72 18.81 0.14
C ALA A 94 3.11 20.03 -0.54
N GLU A 95 2.20 20.73 0.12
CA GLU A 95 1.62 21.99 -0.37
C GLU A 95 2.72 23.02 -0.63
N LYS A 96 3.58 23.28 0.36
CA LYS A 96 4.71 24.22 0.20
C LYS A 96 5.70 23.81 -0.88
N ALA A 97 5.92 22.51 -1.03
CA ALA A 97 6.82 22.03 -2.07
C ALA A 97 6.22 22.24 -3.47
N LEU A 98 4.90 22.06 -3.62
CA LEU A 98 4.18 22.37 -4.84
C LEU A 98 4.16 23.89 -5.12
N GLU A 99 3.96 24.74 -4.10
CA GLU A 99 4.10 26.21 -4.23
C GLU A 99 5.46 26.57 -4.83
N ASN A 100 6.55 26.05 -4.23
CA ASN A 100 7.90 26.28 -4.76
C ASN A 100 8.08 25.73 -6.18
N ALA A 101 7.43 24.61 -6.53
CA ALA A 101 7.50 24.07 -7.89
C ALA A 101 6.77 24.98 -8.90
N PHE A 102 5.64 25.58 -8.50
CA PHE A 102 4.92 26.54 -9.34
C PHE A 102 5.69 27.84 -9.56
N ASP A 103 6.51 28.28 -8.60
CA ASP A 103 7.41 29.44 -8.79
C ASP A 103 8.43 29.22 -9.92
N HIS A 104 8.72 27.98 -10.26
CA HIS A 104 9.64 27.58 -11.34
C HIS A 104 8.92 27.05 -12.58
N TYR A 105 7.59 27.17 -12.67
CA TYR A 105 6.76 26.49 -13.66
C TYR A 105 7.23 26.67 -15.11
N GLU A 106 7.66 27.87 -15.49
CA GLU A 106 8.10 28.18 -16.86
C GLU A 106 9.33 27.37 -17.30
N ASP A 107 10.22 27.03 -16.35
CA ASP A 107 11.47 26.30 -16.59
C ASP A 107 11.29 24.77 -16.60
N LEU A 108 10.09 24.28 -16.27
CA LEU A 108 9.80 22.86 -16.20
C LEU A 108 9.48 22.29 -17.59
N ASP A 109 9.78 21.01 -17.79
CA ASP A 109 9.32 20.30 -18.98
C ASP A 109 7.80 20.10 -18.96
N ASP A 110 7.23 19.81 -20.13
CA ASP A 110 5.78 19.73 -20.32
C ASP A 110 5.12 18.61 -19.50
N GLU A 111 5.83 17.50 -19.27
CA GLU A 111 5.28 16.36 -18.51
C GLU A 111 5.24 16.68 -17.01
N LEU A 112 6.26 17.36 -16.50
CA LEU A 112 6.30 17.85 -15.13
C LEU A 112 5.26 18.95 -14.90
N LYS A 113 5.13 19.92 -15.83
CA LYS A 113 4.06 20.92 -15.80
C LYS A 113 2.69 20.27 -15.68
N ARG A 114 2.40 19.30 -16.55
CA ARG A 114 1.15 18.54 -16.52
C ARG A 114 0.95 17.82 -15.19
N SER A 115 1.97 17.11 -14.70
CA SER A 115 1.84 16.36 -13.45
C SER A 115 1.58 17.27 -12.22
N LEU A 116 2.18 18.46 -12.19
CA LEU A 116 1.93 19.47 -11.17
C LEU A 116 0.49 19.98 -11.23
N LEU A 117 -0.01 20.29 -12.42
CA LEU A 117 -1.40 20.71 -12.60
C LEU A 117 -2.39 19.61 -12.20
N GLU A 118 -2.15 18.35 -12.60
CA GLU A 118 -2.99 17.21 -12.24
C GLU A 118 -3.11 17.05 -10.71
N VAL A 119 -1.98 17.21 -9.98
CA VAL A 119 -1.97 17.13 -8.52
C VAL A 119 -2.60 18.35 -7.87
N ALA A 120 -2.31 19.56 -8.36
CA ALA A 120 -2.88 20.78 -7.83
C ALA A 120 -4.40 20.78 -7.95
N TYR A 121 -4.93 20.47 -9.14
CA TYR A 121 -6.37 20.35 -9.35
C TYR A 121 -7.00 19.18 -8.60
N GLY A 122 -6.34 18.02 -8.60
CA GLY A 122 -6.90 16.80 -8.04
C GLY A 122 -6.92 16.78 -6.51
N LEU A 123 -5.87 17.31 -5.88
CA LEU A 123 -5.70 17.25 -4.43
C LEU A 123 -5.92 18.61 -3.75
N TYR A 124 -5.62 19.72 -4.41
CA TYR A 124 -5.60 21.06 -3.80
C TYR A 124 -6.44 22.08 -4.59
N PRO A 125 -7.75 21.79 -4.81
CA PRO A 125 -8.58 22.50 -5.78
C PRO A 125 -8.81 23.99 -5.47
N GLU A 126 -8.55 24.43 -4.23
CA GLU A 126 -8.76 25.82 -3.80
C GLU A 126 -7.46 26.57 -3.55
N GLN A 127 -6.37 25.85 -3.26
CA GLN A 127 -5.10 26.42 -2.80
C GLN A 127 -4.31 27.04 -3.96
N PHE A 128 -4.28 26.36 -5.11
CA PHE A 128 -3.47 26.79 -6.26
C PHE A 128 -4.26 27.54 -7.35
N VAL A 129 -5.43 28.08 -7.01
CA VAL A 129 -6.28 28.80 -7.99
C VAL A 129 -5.55 30.00 -8.61
N PRO A 130 -4.80 30.83 -7.86
CA PRO A 130 -4.03 31.93 -8.45
C PRO A 130 -2.98 31.48 -9.48
N GLU A 131 -2.18 30.47 -9.13
CA GLU A 131 -1.08 29.90 -9.91
C GLU A 131 -1.61 29.27 -11.20
N VAL A 132 -2.67 28.47 -11.09
CA VAL A 132 -3.32 27.86 -12.24
C VAL A 132 -3.92 28.91 -13.17
N ARG A 133 -4.54 29.97 -12.63
CA ARG A 133 -5.10 31.07 -13.44
C ARG A 133 -4.05 31.92 -14.12
N SER A 134 -2.84 32.04 -13.57
CA SER A 134 -1.76 32.74 -14.27
C SER A 134 -1.26 31.90 -15.44
N ILE A 135 -1.07 30.59 -15.24
CA ILE A 135 -0.63 29.64 -16.27
C ILE A 135 -1.59 29.56 -17.46
N LEU A 136 -2.90 29.44 -17.22
CA LEU A 136 -3.93 29.33 -18.28
C LEU A 136 -3.97 30.51 -19.25
N ARG A 137 -3.29 31.63 -18.96
CA ARG A 137 -3.19 32.76 -19.88
C ARG A 137 -2.13 32.57 -20.96
N PHE A 138 -1.21 31.63 -20.76
CA PHE A 138 -0.02 31.43 -21.57
C PHE A 138 0.05 30.02 -22.17
N GLU A 139 -0.62 29.04 -21.56
CA GLU A 139 -0.66 27.67 -22.07
C GLU A 139 -1.74 27.52 -23.16
N GLU A 140 -1.34 27.13 -24.37
CA GLU A 140 -2.26 26.98 -25.51
C GLU A 140 -2.92 25.59 -25.58
N ASP A 141 -2.37 24.57 -24.89
CA ASP A 141 -2.91 23.20 -24.81
C ASP A 141 -2.64 22.58 -23.42
N PRO A 142 -3.46 22.93 -22.40
CA PRO A 142 -3.28 22.47 -21.02
C PRO A 142 -3.61 20.99 -20.77
#